data_AF-A0A9D8ABQ7-F1
#
_entry.id   AF-A0A9D8ABQ7-F1
#
_cell.length_a   1.000
_cell.length_b   1.000
_cell.length_c   1.000
_cell.angle_alpha   90.00
_cell.angle_beta   90.00
_cell.angle_gamma   90.00
#
_symmetry.space_group_name_H-M   'P 1'
#
loop_
_entity.id
_entity.type
_entity.pdbx_description
1 polymer ?
#
loop_
_entity_poly.entity_id
_entity_poly.type
_entity_poly.pdbx_seq_one_letter_code
_entity_poly.pdbx_strand_id
1 'polypeptide(L)' 'MARERDMSIMLGCMIESSIGITAAAHLSPLVDYADLDGNLLINNDPYLGVTVENGKLVLPKGNGLGVSLNSNHNNLM' A
#
# COMPACT_ATOMS: atom_id res chain seq x y z
N MET A 1 -1.65 -5.56 -22.99
CA MET A 1 -1.29 -4.26 -23.60
C MET A 1 0.17 -3.87 -23.39
N ALA A 2 0.63 -3.47 -22.19
CA ALA A 2 2.03 -3.04 -21.98
C ALA A 2 3.04 -4.20 -22.10
N ARG A 3 2.73 -5.34 -21.46
CA ARG A 3 3.54 -6.57 -21.57
C ARG A 3 3.69 -7.07 -23.01
N GLU A 4 2.62 -6.99 -23.81
CA GLU A 4 2.63 -7.38 -25.23
C GLU A 4 3.52 -6.48 -26.10
N ARG A 5 3.99 -5.34 -25.57
CA ARG A 5 4.87 -4.39 -26.26
C ARG A 5 6.26 -4.34 -25.61
N ASP A 6 6.61 -5.35 -24.82
CA ASP A 6 7.90 -5.46 -24.13
C ASP A 6 8.25 -4.25 -23.26
N MET A 7 7.23 -3.57 -22.71
CA MET A 7 7.42 -2.43 -21.80
C MET A 7 7.49 -2.90 -20.35
N SER A 8 8.35 -2.23 -19.57
CA SER A 8 8.32 -2.35 -18.10
C SER A 8 7.11 -1.65 -17.51
N ILE A 9 6.60 -2.17 -16.41
CA ILE A 9 5.43 -1.67 -15.69
C ILE A 9 5.83 -1.24 -14.29
N MET A 10 5.47 -0.01 -13.94
CA MET A 10 5.56 0.52 -12.58
C MET A 10 4.15 0.67 -12.00
N LEU A 11 3.98 0.27 -10.75
CA LEU A 11 2.78 0.57 -9.96
C LEU A 11 3.10 1.71 -8.99
N GLY A 12 2.47 2.86 -9.18
CA GLY A 12 2.62 4.03 -8.31
C GLY A 12 1.41 4.25 -7.40
N CYS A 13 1.52 5.23 -6.51
CA CYS A 13 0.44 5.73 -5.68
C CYS A 13 0.33 7.26 -5.73
N MET A 14 -0.80 7.79 -5.25
CA MET A 14 -0.89 9.18 -4.81
C MET A 14 -0.40 9.30 -3.35
N ILE A 15 -0.36 10.52 -2.81
CA ILE A 15 -0.37 10.69 -1.35
C ILE A 15 -1.74 10.24 -0.85
N GLU A 16 -1.79 9.07 -0.22
CA GLU A 16 -3.04 8.42 0.19
C GLU A 16 -2.85 7.57 1.46
N SER A 17 -3.96 7.10 2.03
CA SER A 17 -3.93 6.24 3.23
C SER A 17 -3.30 4.87 2.96
N SER A 18 -2.86 4.21 4.03
CA SER A 18 -2.34 2.85 4.01
C SER A 18 -3.33 1.83 3.42
N ILE A 19 -4.64 2.09 3.36
CA ILE A 19 -5.59 1.19 2.69
C ILE A 19 -5.24 1.04 1.21
N GLY A 20 -5.07 2.16 0.50
CA GLY A 20 -4.77 2.18 -0.93
C GLY A 20 -3.40 1.57 -1.22
N ILE A 21 -2.40 1.99 -0.44
CA ILE A 21 -1.05 1.44 -0.52
C ILE A 21 -1.03 -0.07 -0.24
N THR A 22 -1.81 -0.57 0.72
CA THR A 22 -1.91 -2.02 1.00
C THR A 22 -2.49 -2.78 -0.18
N ALA A 23 -3.57 -2.27 -0.77
CA ALA A 23 -4.17 -2.87 -1.95
C ALA A 23 -3.19 -2.91 -3.14
N ALA A 24 -2.46 -1.82 -3.38
CA ALA A 24 -1.43 -1.76 -4.40
C ALA A 24 -0.25 -2.71 -4.09
N ALA A 25 0.19 -2.80 -2.84
CA ALA A 25 1.28 -3.68 -2.42
C ALA A 25 0.96 -5.16 -2.69
N HIS A 26 -0.30 -5.59 -2.54
CA HIS A 26 -0.73 -6.93 -2.94
C HIS A 26 -0.57 -7.21 -4.45
N LEU A 27 -0.66 -6.18 -5.29
CA LEU A 27 -0.47 -6.28 -6.75
C LEU A 27 0.99 -6.12 -7.17
N SER A 28 1.88 -5.66 -6.29
CA SER A 28 3.30 -5.43 -6.59
C SER A 28 4.04 -6.62 -7.22
N PRO A 29 3.72 -7.91 -6.96
CA PRO A 29 4.36 -9.03 -7.64
C PRO A 29 4.07 -9.13 -9.14
N LEU A 30 3.08 -8.38 -9.66
CA LEU A 30 2.66 -8.42 -11.07
C LEU A 30 3.38 -7.36 -11.94
N VAL A 31 4.11 -6.45 -11.31
CA VAL A 31 4.80 -5.32 -11.95
C VAL A 31 6.31 -5.42 -11.74
N ASP A 32 7.10 -4.64 -12.49
CA ASP A 32 8.56 -4.68 -12.39
C ASP A 32 9.08 -3.73 -11.31
N TYR A 33 8.37 -2.62 -11.09
CA TYR A 33 8.72 -1.58 -10.14
C TYR A 33 7.49 -1.15 -9.35
N ALA A 34 7.69 -0.76 -8.09
CA ALA A 34 6.66 -0.26 -7.21
C ALA A 34 7.12 1.03 -6.53
N ASP A 35 6.30 2.07 -6.63
CA ASP A 35 6.43 3.35 -5.95
C ASP A 35 5.21 3.52 -5.03
N LEU A 36 5.34 2.99 -3.81
CA LEU A 36 4.22 2.75 -2.89
C LEU A 36 4.56 3.26 -1.48
N ASP A 37 5.00 4.51 -1.38
CA ASP A 37 5.42 5.16 -0.14
C ASP A 37 4.54 6.36 0.28
N GLY A 38 3.45 6.62 -0.46
CA GLY A 38 2.59 7.79 -0.24
C GLY A 38 1.99 7.89 1.15
N ASN A 39 1.70 6.75 1.81
CA ASN A 39 1.20 6.74 3.20
C ASN A 39 2.26 7.14 4.23
N LEU A 40 3.55 7.07 3.91
CA LEU A 40 4.63 7.55 4.79
C LEU A 40 4.71 9.08 4.84
N LEU A 41 4.08 9.76 3.87
CA LEU A 41 4.09 11.22 3.75
C LEU A 41 2.95 11.90 4.51
N ILE A 42 2.09 11.14 5.19
CA ILE A 42 0.97 11.64 5.98
C ILE A 42 1.09 11.18 7.44
N ASN A 43 0.54 11.95 8.38
CA ASN A 43 0.54 11.63 9.82
C ASN A 43 -0.87 11.36 10.38
N ASN A 44 -1.89 11.43 9.54
CA ASN A 44 -3.30 11.34 9.89
C ASN A 44 -3.97 10.09 9.27
N ASP A 45 -3.20 9.03 9.05
CA ASP A 45 -3.74 7.77 8.55
C ASP A 45 -4.55 7.06 9.65
N PRO A 46 -5.86 6.84 9.44
CA PRO A 46 -6.70 6.23 10.44
C PRO A 46 -6.64 4.70 10.46
N TYR A 47 -5.87 4.09 9.57
CA TYR A 47 -5.77 2.63 9.47
C TYR A 47 -4.34 2.15 9.71
N LEU A 48 -4.24 0.89 10.10
CA LEU A 48 -3.02 0.10 10.10
C LEU A 48 -3.11 -0.85 8.91
N GLY A 49 -2.18 -0.70 7.98
CA GLY A 49 -2.07 -1.53 6.79
C GLY A 49 -0.63 -1.98 6.57
N VAL A 50 -0.19 -1.96 5.31
CA VAL A 50 1.19 -2.25 4.90
C VAL A 50 2.18 -1.35 5.64
N THR A 51 3.25 -1.96 6.13
CA THR A 51 4.36 -1.27 6.81
C THR A 51 5.62 -1.33 5.96
N VAL A 52 6.61 -0.49 6.30
CA VAL A 52 7.93 -0.52 5.65
C VAL A 52 8.98 -0.96 6.66
N GLU A 53 9.61 -2.10 6.39
CA GLU A 53 10.68 -2.66 7.21
C GLU A 53 11.94 -2.80 6.36
N ASN A 54 13.03 -2.13 6.75
CA ASN A 54 14.31 -2.17 6.03
C ASN A 54 14.16 -1.88 4.52
N GLY A 55 13.31 -0.91 4.16
CA GLY A 55 13.04 -0.53 2.78
C GLY A 55 12.16 -1.51 2.00
N LYS A 56 11.48 -2.45 2.67
CA LYS A 56 10.56 -3.40 2.04
C LYS A 56 9.14 -3.20 2.56
N LEU A 57 8.16 -3.29 1.66
CA LEU A 57 6.76 -3.36 2.02
C LEU A 57 6.47 -4.71 2.69
N VAL A 58 5.86 -4.68 3.87
CA VAL A 58 5.43 -5.87 4.61
C VAL A 58 3.91 -5.87 4.66
N LEU A 59 3.30 -6.85 3.98
CA LEU A 59 1.86 -6.99 3.94
C LEU A 59 1.31 -7.39 5.32
N PRO A 60 0.17 -6.81 5.74
CA PRO A 60 -0.47 -7.20 6.99
C PRO A 60 -1.03 -8.62 6.90
N LYS A 61 -1.21 -9.25 8.06
CA LYS A 61 -1.82 -10.58 8.16
C LYS A 61 -3.33 -10.47 8.21
N GLY A 62 -4.03 -11.47 7.67
CA GLY A 62 -5.49 -11.57 7.75
C GLY A 62 -6.14 -11.78 6.40
N ASN A 63 -7.47 -11.77 6.38
CA ASN A 63 -8.25 -11.95 5.16
C ASN A 63 -8.39 -10.63 4.40
N GLY A 64 -8.53 -10.70 3.07
CA GLY A 64 -8.64 -9.52 2.23
C GLY A 64 -7.37 -8.68 2.28
N LEU A 65 -7.50 -7.38 2.56
CA LEU A 65 -6.36 -6.47 2.70
C LEU A 65 -5.66 -6.57 4.05
N GLY A 66 -6.21 -7.28 5.04
CA GLY A 66 -5.61 -7.39 6.39
C GLY A 66 -5.51 -6.08 7.17
N VAL A 67 -6.17 -5.00 6.72
CA VAL A 67 -6.13 -3.69 7.40
C VAL A 67 -7.02 -3.66 8.64
N SER A 68 -6.66 -2.84 9.62
CA SER A 68 -7.45 -2.60 10.84
C SER A 68 -7.52 -1.12 11.19
N LEU A 69 -8.56 -0.68 11.90
CA LEU A 69 -8.63 0.70 12.39
C LEU A 69 -7.50 0.96 13.40
N ASN A 70 -6.84 2.11 13.27
CA ASN A 70 -5.88 2.58 14.25
C ASN A 70 -6.65 3.05 15.50
N SER A 71 -6.48 2.36 16.62
CA SER A 71 -7.21 2.59 17.89
C SER A 71 -6.99 3.99 18.49
N ASN A 72 -6.04 4.76 17.97
CA ASN A 72 -5.85 6.16 18.37
C ASN A 72 -6.86 7.12 17.68
N HIS A 73 -7.60 6.66 16.68
CA HIS A 73 -8.63 7.43 15.98
C HIS A 73 -10.03 7.02 16.45
N ASN A 74 -10.41 7.46 17.65
CA ASN A 74 -11.68 7.11 18.31
C ASN A 74 -12.95 7.72 17.68
N ASN A 75 -12.85 8.55 16.63
CA ASN A 75 -13.97 9.32 16.07
C ASN A 75 -14.32 8.97 14.61
N LEU A 76 -13.96 7.78 14.14
CA LEU A 76 -14.21 7.35 12.75
C LEU A 76 -15.29 6.26 12.62
N MET A 77 -16.03 6.00 13.70
CA MET A 77 -17.24 5.17 13.71
C MET A 77 -18.41 5.96 14.27
#